data_AF-A0A267EW47-F1
#
_entry.id   AF-A0A267EW47-F1
#
_cell.length_a   1.000
_cell.length_b   1.000
_cell.length_c   1.000
_cell.angle_alpha   90.00
_cell.angle_beta   90.00
_cell.angle_gamma   90.00
#
_symmetry.space_group_name_H-M   'P 1'
#
loop_
_entity.id
_entity.type
_entity.pdbx_description
1 polymer ?
#
loop_
_entity_poly.entity_id
_entity_poly.type
_entity_poly.pdbx_seq_one_letter_code
_entity_poly.pdbx_strand_id
1 'polypeptide(L)'
;MRKPFLIQSAAMQRVCQTQEIGLYDQYFNKKEKVVEKTTLCLREDVRLMLRDKFRKAGGTGLYSHKKATALGHWSGWPDGLPSNVHVERLRRHQLKRLLEERENIEFVMVSRNK
;
A
#
# COMPACT_ATOMS: atom_id res chain seq x y z
N MET A 1 38.08 -24.03 -30.95
CA MET A 1 38.70 -24.28 -29.64
C MET A 1 37.71 -23.88 -28.55
N ARG A 2 37.45 -24.76 -27.57
CA ARG A 2 36.45 -24.60 -26.49
C ARG A 2 37.14 -24.38 -25.14
N LYS A 3 36.49 -23.56 -24.30
CA LYS A 3 36.53 -23.38 -22.82
C LYS A 3 36.94 -21.97 -22.37
N PRO A 4 36.50 -21.49 -21.20
CA PRO A 4 35.17 -21.62 -20.61
C PRO A 4 34.63 -20.27 -20.08
N PHE A 5 33.30 -20.09 -20.11
CA PHE A 5 32.64 -19.02 -19.37
C PHE A 5 32.64 -19.37 -17.87
N LEU A 6 33.38 -18.60 -17.07
CA LEU A 6 33.14 -18.45 -15.64
C LEU A 6 32.24 -17.21 -15.47
N ILE A 7 30.96 -17.42 -15.19
CA ILE A 7 30.14 -16.41 -14.52
C ILE A 7 29.51 -17.08 -13.31
N GLN A 8 30.23 -16.98 -12.20
CA GLN A 8 29.59 -17.00 -10.89
C GLN A 8 29.03 -15.61 -10.59
N SER A 9 27.95 -15.63 -9.81
CA SER A 9 27.48 -14.55 -8.93
C SER A 9 26.42 -13.61 -9.49
N ALA A 10 25.18 -13.99 -9.16
CA ALA A 10 24.25 -13.19 -8.36
C ALA A 10 24.10 -11.71 -8.76
N ALA A 11 23.05 -11.42 -9.52
CA ALA A 11 22.19 -10.25 -9.33
C ALA A 11 21.07 -10.27 -10.37
N MET A 12 19.94 -10.93 -10.06
CA MET A 12 18.69 -10.57 -10.73
C MET A 12 18.24 -9.21 -10.19
N GLN A 13 18.73 -8.18 -10.87
CA GLN A 13 18.04 -6.95 -11.24
C GLN A 13 16.55 -7.25 -11.58
N ARG A 14 15.53 -6.41 -11.38
CA ARG A 14 15.38 -4.97 -11.09
C ARG A 14 13.85 -4.77 -11.14
N VAL A 15 13.16 -4.27 -10.11
CA VAL A 15 12.06 -3.29 -10.23
C VAL A 15 11.88 -2.61 -8.87
N CYS A 16 12.74 -1.65 -8.59
CA CYS A 16 12.48 -0.48 -7.74
C CYS A 16 13.79 0.29 -7.56
N GLN A 17 14.41 0.71 -8.67
CA GLN A 17 15.50 1.70 -8.78
C GLN A 17 16.00 1.63 -10.23
N THR A 18 16.12 2.70 -11.01
CA THR A 18 16.21 4.14 -10.73
C THR A 18 16.09 4.88 -12.08
N GLN A 19 15.98 6.21 -12.02
CA GLN A 19 16.24 7.21 -13.08
C GLN A 19 15.03 7.79 -13.79
N GLU A 20 14.41 8.78 -13.14
CA GLU A 20 14.29 10.11 -13.74
C GLU A 20 14.69 11.16 -12.67
N ILE A 21 15.97 11.52 -12.72
CA ILE A 21 16.54 12.87 -12.61
C ILE A 21 15.95 13.79 -11.50
N GLY A 22 16.66 13.78 -10.36
CA GLY A 22 17.20 15.02 -9.80
C GLY A 22 16.29 15.90 -8.94
N LEU A 23 15.73 15.38 -7.83
CA LEU A 23 15.25 16.20 -6.69
C LEU A 23 15.01 15.36 -5.41
N TYR A 24 15.80 14.31 -5.16
CA TYR A 24 15.79 13.63 -3.86
C TYR A 24 16.90 14.17 -2.98
N ASP A 25 16.59 15.25 -2.28
CA ASP A 25 17.44 15.82 -1.24
C ASP A 25 17.66 14.76 -0.14
N GLN A 26 18.90 14.32 -0.10
CA GLN A 26 19.45 13.29 0.74
C GLN A 26 19.69 13.85 2.14
N TYR A 27 18.68 13.89 3.01
CA TYR A 27 18.90 14.15 4.44
C TYR A 27 19.22 12.86 5.17
N PHE A 28 20.45 12.38 4.96
CA PHE A 28 21.08 11.37 5.81
C PHE A 28 21.54 12.05 7.10
N ASN A 29 20.78 11.94 8.19
CA ASN A 29 21.21 12.46 9.49
C ASN A 29 21.09 11.38 10.57
N LYS A 30 22.26 11.05 11.09
CA LYS A 30 22.66 9.95 11.97
C LYS A 30 22.25 10.23 13.42
N LYS A 31 20.95 10.12 13.71
CA LYS A 31 20.31 9.93 15.04
C LYS A 31 18.94 9.33 14.71
N GLU A 32 18.40 8.39 15.49
CA GLU A 32 17.09 7.72 15.27
C GLU A 32 16.00 8.70 14.80
N LYS A 33 15.96 8.95 13.50
CA LYS A 33 15.09 9.91 12.85
C LYS A 33 14.08 9.04 12.17
N VAL A 34 12.88 9.01 12.76
CA VAL A 34 11.68 8.52 12.11
C VAL A 34 11.63 9.20 10.74
N VAL A 35 12.03 8.49 9.69
CA VAL A 35 12.03 9.01 8.32
C VAL A 35 10.58 9.31 8.01
N GLU A 36 10.24 10.60 7.96
CA GLU A 36 8.84 10.98 7.82
C GLU A 36 8.36 10.56 6.43
N LYS A 37 7.54 9.49 6.37
CA LYS A 37 7.04 8.95 5.11
C LYS A 37 6.34 10.05 4.29
N THR A 38 6.68 10.15 3.02
CA THR A 38 6.01 11.06 2.09
C THR A 38 4.54 10.67 1.94
N THR A 39 3.69 11.60 1.48
CA THR A 39 2.27 11.33 1.24
C THR A 39 2.06 10.20 0.23
N LEU A 40 2.95 10.09 -0.78
CA LEU A 40 2.88 9.01 -1.78
C LEU A 40 3.12 7.63 -1.14
N CYS A 41 4.12 7.51 -0.27
CA CYS A 41 4.37 6.26 0.46
C CYS A 41 3.18 5.87 1.35
N LEU A 42 2.57 6.85 2.04
CA LEU A 42 1.40 6.60 2.88
C LEU A 42 0.19 6.12 2.08
N ARG A 43 -0.02 6.67 0.87
CA ARG A 43 -1.11 6.21 -0.02
C ARG A 43 -0.91 4.77 -0.45
N GLU A 44 0.32 4.40 -0.81
CA GLU A 44 0.63 3.03 -1.21
C GLU A 44 0.46 2.05 -0.04
N ASP A 45 0.96 2.40 1.14
CA ASP A 45 0.77 1.60 2.36
C ASP A 45 -0.73 1.36 2.66
N VAL A 46 -1.56 2.42 2.57
CA VAL A 46 -3.01 2.31 2.77
C VAL A 46 -3.65 1.44 1.68
N ARG A 47 -3.26 1.58 0.41
CA ARG A 47 -3.79 0.73 -0.68
C ARG A 47 -3.48 -0.74 -0.47
N LEU A 48 -2.25 -1.05 -0.06
CA LEU A 48 -1.83 -2.42 0.25
C LEU A 48 -2.63 -2.99 1.43
N MET A 49 -2.75 -2.21 2.50
CA MET A 49 -3.53 -2.58 3.68
C MET A 49 -5.01 -2.88 3.34
N LEU A 50 -5.68 -2.00 2.60
CA LEU A 50 -7.06 -2.22 2.18
C LEU A 50 -7.18 -3.43 1.25
N ARG A 51 -6.27 -3.59 0.29
CA ARG A 51 -6.27 -4.78 -0.59
C ARG A 51 -6.16 -6.07 0.22
N ASP A 52 -5.29 -6.10 1.23
CA ASP A 52 -5.06 -7.28 2.04
C ASP A 52 -6.28 -7.60 2.91
N LYS A 53 -6.92 -6.59 3.52
CA LYS A 53 -8.18 -6.74 4.26
C LYS A 53 -9.32 -7.24 3.35
N PHE A 54 -9.45 -6.68 2.14
CA PHE A 54 -10.42 -7.14 1.14
C PHE A 54 -10.20 -8.61 0.74
N ARG A 55 -8.95 -9.03 0.54
CA ARG A 55 -8.60 -10.43 0.22
C ARG A 55 -8.87 -11.37 1.38
N LYS A 56 -8.52 -10.98 2.61
CA LYS A 56 -8.78 -11.77 3.83
C LYS A 56 -10.27 -12.05 4.03
N ALA A 57 -11.11 -11.09 3.68
CA ALA A 57 -12.55 -11.23 3.70
C ALA A 57 -13.11 -12.14 2.59
N GLY A 58 -12.28 -12.67 1.67
CA GLY A 58 -12.69 -13.55 0.57
C GLY A 58 -12.88 -12.84 -0.78
N GLY A 59 -12.49 -11.57 -0.88
CA GLY A 59 -12.54 -10.83 -2.14
C GLY A 59 -11.54 -11.37 -3.18
N THR A 60 -12.03 -11.69 -4.39
CA THR A 60 -11.20 -12.23 -5.48
C THR A 60 -10.72 -11.16 -6.47
N GLY A 61 -9.61 -11.41 -7.17
CA GLY A 61 -9.10 -10.55 -8.24
C GLY A 61 -8.39 -9.25 -7.79
N LEU A 62 -8.29 -8.29 -8.71
CA LEU A 62 -7.70 -6.98 -8.44
C LEU A 62 -8.61 -6.16 -7.51
N TYR A 63 -8.03 -5.63 -6.44
CA TYR A 63 -8.72 -4.69 -5.55
C TYR A 63 -8.96 -3.38 -6.29
N SER A 64 -10.21 -2.93 -6.29
CA SER A 64 -10.60 -1.58 -6.67
C SER A 64 -11.69 -1.10 -5.73
N HIS A 65 -11.72 0.21 -5.48
CA HIS A 65 -12.71 0.79 -4.57
C HIS A 65 -14.14 0.47 -5.03
N LYS A 66 -14.42 0.64 -6.34
CA LYS A 66 -15.72 0.30 -6.94
C LYS A 66 -16.13 -1.15 -6.68
N LYS A 67 -15.18 -2.09 -6.77
CA LYS A 67 -15.45 -3.52 -6.52
C LYS A 67 -15.71 -3.79 -5.04
N ALA A 68 -14.93 -3.18 -4.15
CA ALA A 68 -15.13 -3.31 -2.71
C ALA A 68 -16.53 -2.82 -2.31
N THR A 69 -16.95 -1.63 -2.76
CA THR A 69 -18.30 -1.09 -2.50
C THR A 69 -19.42 -1.99 -3.04
N ALA A 70 -19.19 -2.74 -4.12
CA ALA A 70 -20.18 -3.64 -4.70
C ALA A 70 -20.28 -5.01 -3.99
N LEU A 71 -19.27 -5.40 -3.22
CA LEU A 71 -19.17 -6.73 -2.59
C LEU A 71 -19.34 -6.69 -1.07
N GLY A 72 -19.22 -5.52 -0.46
CA GLY A 72 -19.08 -5.41 0.98
C GLY A 72 -19.06 -3.98 1.46
N HIS A 73 -18.75 -3.83 2.75
CA HIS A 73 -18.52 -2.55 3.39
C HIS A 73 -17.31 -2.64 4.32
N TRP A 74 -16.78 -1.48 4.70
CA TRP A 74 -15.70 -1.37 5.68
C TRP A 74 -16.28 -1.22 7.08
N SER A 75 -15.83 -2.06 8.01
CA SER A 75 -16.11 -1.97 9.45
C SER A 75 -14.89 -1.40 10.18
N GLY A 76 -15.12 -0.79 11.35
CA GLY A 76 -14.05 -0.18 12.16
C GLY A 76 -13.31 0.96 11.46
N TRP A 77 -13.99 1.65 10.54
CA TRP A 77 -13.41 2.81 9.86
C TRP A 77 -13.29 3.99 10.83
N PRO A 78 -12.16 4.73 10.85
CA PRO A 78 -11.95 5.82 11.81
C PRO A 78 -13.02 6.92 11.71
N ASP A 79 -13.55 7.33 12.87
CA ASP A 79 -14.58 8.37 12.94
C ASP A 79 -14.09 9.71 12.35
N GLY A 80 -14.96 10.34 11.56
CA GLY A 80 -14.67 11.61 10.89
C GLY A 80 -13.80 11.48 9.63
N LEU A 81 -13.43 10.27 9.20
CA LEU A 81 -12.76 10.05 7.92
C LEU A 81 -13.77 9.61 6.84
N PRO A 82 -13.69 10.15 5.62
CA PRO A 82 -14.58 9.73 4.54
C PRO A 82 -14.22 8.31 4.05
N SER A 83 -15.11 7.34 4.29
CA SER A 83 -14.92 5.93 3.91
C SER A 83 -15.28 5.63 2.44
N ASN A 84 -16.04 6.52 1.81
CA ASN A 84 -16.51 6.43 0.42
C ASN A 84 -15.62 7.20 -0.58
N VAL A 85 -14.46 7.69 -0.12
CA VAL A 85 -13.55 8.50 -0.93
C VAL A 85 -12.30 7.71 -1.29
N HIS A 86 -11.85 7.86 -2.54
CA HIS A 86 -10.65 7.20 -3.03
C HIS A 86 -9.41 7.64 -2.23
N VAL A 87 -8.49 6.70 -1.95
CA VAL A 87 -7.27 6.94 -1.13
C VAL A 87 -6.45 8.14 -1.62
N GLU A 88 -6.42 8.38 -2.93
CA GLU A 88 -5.72 9.52 -3.55
C GLU A 88 -6.24 10.90 -3.10
N ARG A 89 -7.49 10.99 -2.68
CA ARG A 89 -8.12 12.25 -2.24
C ARG A 89 -7.94 12.50 -0.74
N LEU A 90 -7.39 11.53 0.00
CA LEU A 90 -7.13 11.66 1.43
C LEU A 90 -5.88 12.50 1.69
N ARG A 91 -5.95 13.32 2.73
CA ARG A 91 -4.83 14.14 3.22
C ARG A 91 -3.86 13.27 4.02
N ARG A 92 -2.62 13.74 4.17
CA ARG A 92 -1.54 13.02 4.87
C ARG A 92 -1.94 12.55 6.27
N HIS A 93 -2.57 13.41 7.08
CA HIS A 93 -3.00 13.05 8.44
C HIS A 93 -4.10 11.97 8.44
N GLN A 94 -5.00 11.99 7.46
CA GLN A 94 -6.05 10.96 7.32
C GLN A 94 -5.44 9.61 6.95
N LEU A 95 -4.45 9.61 6.05
CA LEU A 95 -3.71 8.39 5.68
C LEU A 95 -2.94 7.81 6.87
N LYS A 96 -2.26 8.65 7.67
CA LYS A 96 -1.58 8.21 8.90
C LYS A 96 -2.56 7.56 9.87
N ARG A 97 -3.71 8.21 10.12
CA ARG A 97 -4.74 7.69 11.03
C ARG A 97 -5.32 6.35 10.57
N LEU A 98 -5.52 6.15 9.26
CA LEU A 98 -5.93 4.85 8.71
C LEU A 98 -4.91 3.74 8.96
N LEU A 99 -3.61 4.07 8.94
CA LEU A 99 -2.55 3.10 9.21
C LEU A 99 -2.40 2.82 10.72
N GLU A 100 -2.65 3.81 11.57
CA GLU A 100 -2.67 3.66 13.03
C GLU A 100 -3.82 2.76 13.48
N GLU A 101 -5.02 2.94 12.92
CA GLU A 101 -6.21 2.16 13.25
C GLU A 101 -6.37 0.90 12.37
N ARG A 102 -5.33 0.49 11.65
CA ARG A 102 -5.37 -0.64 10.67
C ARG A 102 -5.86 -1.96 11.25
N GLU A 103 -5.70 -2.17 12.56
CA GLU A 103 -6.10 -3.39 13.23
C GLU A 103 -7.63 -3.45 13.38
N ASN A 104 -8.26 -2.30 13.61
CA ASN A 104 -9.71 -2.16 13.75
C ASN A 104 -10.43 -2.19 12.40
N ILE A 105 -9.76 -1.76 11.32
CA ILE A 105 -10.36 -1.70 9.99
C ILE A 105 -10.49 -3.12 9.42
N GLU A 106 -11.72 -3.51 9.07
CA GLU A 106 -12.01 -4.80 8.44
C GLU A 106 -12.93 -4.64 7.24
N PHE A 107 -12.81 -5.53 6.27
CA PHE A 107 -13.74 -5.59 5.15
C PHE A 107 -14.75 -6.71 5.42
N VAL A 108 -16.03 -6.39 5.35
CA VAL A 108 -17.12 -7.34 5.56
C VAL A 108 -17.83 -7.53 4.23
N MET A 109 -17.77 -8.75 3.68
CA MET A 109 -18.52 -9.08 2.47
C MET A 109 -20.01 -9.18 2.80
N VAL A 110 -20.85 -8.62 1.94
CA VAL A 110 -22.29 -8.90 1.98
C VAL A 110 -22.47 -10.29 1.37
N SER A 111 -22.74 -11.29 2.21
CA SER A 111 -23.11 -12.63 1.72
C SER A 111 -24.27 -12.49 0.74
N ARG A 112 -24.03 -12.86 -0.51
CA ARG A 112 -25.12 -13.14 -1.45
C ARG A 112 -25.75 -14.44 -0.97
N ASN A 113 -26.73 -14.36 -0.07
CA ASN A 113 -27.66 -15.47 0.12
C ASN A 113 -28.21 -15.80 -1.27
N LYS A 114 -27.94 -17.03 -1.71
CA LYS A 114 -28.46 -17.60 -2.94
C LYS A 114 -29.28 -18.81 -2.56
#